data_AF-A0A356R724-F1
#
_entry.id   AF-A0A356R724-F1
#
_cell.length_a   1.000
_cell.length_b   1.000
_cell.length_c   1.000
_cell.angle_alpha   90.00
_cell.angle_beta   90.00
_cell.angle_gamma   90.00
#
_symmetry.space_group_name_H-M   'P 1'
#
loop_
_entity.id
_entity.type
_entity.pdbx_description
1 polymer ?
#
loop_
_entity_poly.entity_id
_entity_poly.type
_entity_poly.pdbx_seq_one_letter_code
_entity_poly.pdbx_strand_id
1 'polypeptide(L)'
;MYHGKSRFLTASVFLALMGGSSFWATPSLVSAEDVSHTQVHQTGMASQSPAWAEQLKGQTIVEDAMEGRAERAALVEQQHQRMMQQMQKDMEHKGADTGAFDSMSMIHQYGGGPENGLLASNSGVEPVSMTGGLCPKTAPVRNYDVSAINVEISLNQWLDYYPGYMYALTENIEKIREEEAKNAAARETEGHADPGAVKNGIQDQWIQPLVIRGNQGDCIKVTLRNQLEFGEEVSL
;
A
#
# COMPACT_ATOMS: atom_id res chain seq x y z
N MET A 1 -68.50 -7.96 -12.48
CA MET A 1 -69.43 -6.84 -12.71
C MET A 1 -68.64 -5.66 -13.27
N TYR A 2 -69.22 -4.97 -14.27
CA TYR A 2 -68.88 -3.65 -14.82
C TYR A 2 -67.45 -3.26 -15.27
N HIS A 3 -67.40 -2.69 -16.48
CA HIS A 3 -66.26 -2.01 -17.09
C HIS A 3 -66.01 -0.60 -16.49
N GLY A 4 -64.78 -0.11 -16.65
CA GLY A 4 -64.45 1.32 -16.64
C GLY A 4 -63.28 1.61 -17.60
N LYS A 5 -63.55 2.27 -18.73
CA LYS A 5 -62.54 2.85 -19.63
C LYS A 5 -62.62 4.38 -19.53
N SER A 6 -61.47 5.06 -19.54
CA SER A 6 -61.40 6.44 -20.01
C SER A 6 -60.15 6.66 -20.87
N ARG A 7 -60.22 7.66 -21.74
CA ARG A 7 -59.19 8.20 -22.65
C ARG A 7 -59.12 9.72 -22.29
N PHE A 8 -58.14 10.56 -22.64
CA PHE A 8 -57.54 10.86 -23.95
C PHE A 8 -56.61 12.12 -23.82
N LEU A 9 -55.72 12.36 -24.82
CA LEU A 9 -55.16 13.68 -25.27
C LEU A 9 -54.22 14.47 -24.29
N THR A 10 -52.94 14.80 -24.58
CA THR A 10 -52.31 15.74 -25.58
C THR A 10 -52.70 17.23 -25.38
N ALA A 11 -51.87 18.26 -25.56
CA ALA A 11 -50.63 18.41 -26.35
C ALA A 11 -49.67 19.54 -25.85
N SER A 12 -48.53 19.72 -26.54
CA SER A 12 -47.41 20.65 -26.27
C SER A 12 -47.66 22.13 -26.61
N VAL A 13 -46.86 23.06 -26.04
CA VAL A 13 -46.45 24.33 -26.68
C VAL A 13 -44.99 24.68 -26.30
N PHE A 14 -44.19 25.06 -27.30
CA PHE A 14 -42.88 25.75 -27.19
C PHE A 14 -43.08 27.24 -27.52
N LEU A 15 -42.28 28.15 -26.94
CA LEU A 15 -41.97 29.45 -27.57
C LEU A 15 -40.65 30.03 -27.04
N ALA A 16 -40.00 30.93 -27.80
CA ALA A 16 -38.64 31.41 -27.56
C ALA A 16 -38.46 32.91 -27.92
N LEU A 17 -37.25 33.43 -27.61
CA LEU A 17 -36.54 34.58 -28.21
C LEU A 17 -36.82 36.04 -27.78
N MET A 18 -35.79 36.86 -28.03
CA MET A 18 -35.58 38.33 -27.89
C MET A 18 -34.79 38.78 -26.63
N GLY A 19 -33.76 39.65 -26.68
CA GLY A 19 -33.00 40.25 -27.81
C GLY A 19 -32.47 41.69 -27.56
N GLY A 20 -31.17 41.95 -27.79
CA GLY A 20 -30.50 43.29 -27.81
C GLY A 20 -29.76 43.70 -26.52
N SER A 21 -28.43 43.98 -26.46
CA SER A 21 -27.55 45.01 -27.10
C SER A 21 -27.71 46.43 -26.51
N SER A 22 -26.68 47.21 -26.10
CA SER A 22 -25.42 47.49 -26.82
C SER A 22 -24.29 48.13 -25.98
N PHE A 23 -23.04 48.01 -26.51
CA PHE A 23 -21.79 48.82 -26.42
C PHE A 23 -21.83 50.22 -25.74
N TRP A 24 -20.75 50.79 -25.17
CA TRP A 24 -19.29 50.81 -25.50
C TRP A 24 -18.39 50.67 -24.22
N ALA A 25 -17.05 50.83 -24.14
CA ALA A 25 -16.00 51.38 -25.04
C ALA A 25 -14.60 50.73 -24.89
N THR A 26 -13.85 50.65 -26.00
CA THR A 26 -12.39 50.38 -26.07
C THR A 26 -11.62 51.68 -26.32
N PRO A 27 -10.31 51.73 -26.00
CA PRO A 27 -9.22 51.49 -26.99
C PRO A 27 -8.23 50.39 -26.49
N SER A 28 -7.06 50.05 -27.08
CA SER A 28 -6.49 49.98 -28.46
C SER A 28 -4.98 49.62 -28.32
N LEU A 29 -4.23 49.00 -29.24
CA LEU A 29 -4.47 48.30 -30.51
C LEU A 29 -3.17 47.53 -30.91
N VAL A 30 -3.26 46.64 -31.92
CA VAL A 30 -2.16 46.12 -32.79
C VAL A 30 -1.12 45.15 -32.17
N SER A 31 -0.61 44.10 -32.84
CA SER A 31 -1.10 43.21 -33.92
C SER A 31 -0.03 42.14 -34.19
N ALA A 32 -0.38 40.87 -34.39
CA ALA A 32 0.41 39.90 -35.17
C ALA A 32 -0.45 38.67 -35.53
N GLU A 33 -0.28 38.20 -36.76
CA GLU A 33 -1.14 37.27 -37.49
C GLU A 33 -1.21 35.82 -36.97
N ASP A 34 -2.28 35.15 -37.42
CA ASP A 34 -2.61 33.75 -37.18
C ASP A 34 -1.81 32.82 -38.12
N VAL A 35 -1.14 31.80 -37.57
CA VAL A 35 -0.61 30.67 -38.35
C VAL A 35 -0.91 29.36 -37.60
N SER A 36 -1.76 28.54 -38.21
CA SER A 36 -2.24 27.29 -37.63
C SER A 36 -1.27 26.10 -37.78
N HIS A 37 -1.47 25.10 -36.92
CA HIS A 37 -0.93 23.73 -36.97
C HIS A 37 0.56 23.51 -36.61
N THR A 38 0.84 23.26 -35.33
CA THR A 38 1.10 21.86 -34.90
C THR A 38 0.89 21.69 -33.39
N GLN A 39 0.05 20.73 -32.99
CA GLN A 39 -0.03 20.32 -31.58
C GLN A 39 1.14 19.39 -31.26
N VAL A 40 2.10 19.89 -30.47
CA VAL A 40 2.98 19.04 -29.67
C VAL A 40 2.84 19.51 -28.23
N HIS A 41 2.07 18.77 -27.43
CA HIS A 41 2.10 18.92 -25.98
C HIS A 41 3.47 18.45 -25.49
N GLN A 42 4.41 19.37 -25.34
CA GLN A 42 5.56 19.15 -24.48
C GLN A 42 5.06 19.08 -23.04
N THR A 43 4.76 17.86 -22.57
CA THR A 43 4.63 17.54 -21.15
C THR A 43 6.01 17.53 -20.49
N GLY A 44 6.72 18.66 -20.57
CA GLY A 44 7.85 18.95 -19.71
C GLY A 44 7.31 19.36 -18.35
N MET A 45 7.79 18.72 -17.28
CA MET A 45 7.44 19.06 -15.90
C MET A 45 8.04 20.41 -15.50
N ALA A 46 7.46 21.50 -16.01
CA ALA A 46 7.63 22.83 -15.45
C ALA A 46 6.70 22.96 -14.23
N SER A 47 6.99 22.21 -13.16
CA SER A 47 6.32 22.41 -11.87
C SER A 47 6.72 23.77 -11.33
N GLN A 48 5.89 24.77 -11.59
CA GLN A 48 6.03 26.13 -11.07
C GLN A 48 6.20 26.02 -9.55
N SER A 49 7.38 26.37 -9.05
CA SER A 49 7.66 26.21 -7.62
C SER A 49 6.75 27.18 -6.84
N PRO A 50 6.27 26.80 -5.64
CA PRO A 50 5.40 27.66 -4.86
C PRO A 50 6.03 29.04 -4.60
N ALA A 51 5.23 30.09 -4.53
CA ALA A 51 5.75 31.47 -4.40
C ALA A 51 6.74 31.67 -3.22
N TRP A 52 6.56 30.93 -2.11
CA TRP A 52 7.48 30.95 -0.97
C TRP A 52 8.86 30.35 -1.30
N ALA A 53 8.93 29.35 -2.20
CA ALA A 53 10.17 28.71 -2.60
C ALA A 53 11.02 29.61 -3.51
N GLU A 54 10.39 30.34 -4.43
CA GLU A 54 11.09 31.39 -5.20
C GLU A 54 11.56 32.54 -4.29
N GLN A 55 10.79 32.92 -3.27
CA GLN A 55 11.22 33.90 -2.27
C GLN A 55 12.43 33.41 -1.44
N LEU A 56 12.53 32.12 -1.13
CA LEU A 56 13.70 31.54 -0.46
C LEU A 56 14.92 31.49 -1.39
N LYS A 57 14.78 31.05 -2.64
CA LYS A 57 15.87 31.09 -3.64
C LYS A 57 16.46 32.50 -3.76
N GLY A 58 15.59 33.52 -3.83
CA GLY A 58 16.01 34.92 -3.87
C GLY A 58 16.81 35.35 -2.63
N GLN A 59 16.42 34.91 -1.44
CA GLN A 59 17.17 35.17 -0.21
C GLN A 59 18.55 34.47 -0.23
N THR A 60 18.60 33.17 -0.58
CA THR A 60 19.86 32.41 -0.64
C THR A 60 20.86 33.00 -1.63
N ILE A 61 20.41 33.53 -2.77
CA ILE A 61 21.30 34.22 -3.73
C ILE A 61 21.93 35.48 -3.11
N VAL A 62 21.16 36.26 -2.34
CA VAL A 62 21.66 37.44 -1.65
C VAL A 62 22.63 37.05 -0.53
N GLU A 63 22.33 36.00 0.23
CA GLU A 63 23.20 35.48 1.29
C GLU A 63 24.54 34.95 0.74
N ASP A 64 24.53 34.05 -0.25
CA ASP A 64 25.76 33.56 -0.91
C ASP A 64 26.56 34.74 -1.52
N ALA A 65 25.91 35.77 -2.06
CA ALA A 65 26.59 36.96 -2.56
C ALA A 65 27.24 37.79 -1.43
N MET A 66 26.57 37.97 -0.29
CA MET A 66 27.12 38.64 0.89
C MET A 66 28.27 37.84 1.52
N GLU A 67 28.26 36.52 1.43
CA GLU A 67 29.36 35.63 1.84
C GLU A 67 30.54 35.59 0.83
N GLY A 68 30.48 36.36 -0.27
CA GLY A 68 31.52 36.40 -1.30
C GLY A 68 31.50 35.19 -2.25
N ARG A 69 30.40 34.44 -2.29
CA ARG A 69 30.18 33.20 -3.06
C ARG A 69 29.05 33.32 -4.08
N ALA A 70 28.89 34.49 -4.71
CA ALA A 70 27.77 34.82 -5.60
C ALA A 70 27.47 33.79 -6.72
N GLU A 71 28.48 33.06 -7.22
CA GLU A 71 28.28 32.04 -8.26
C GLU A 71 27.79 30.68 -7.72
N ARG A 72 27.86 30.44 -6.41
CA ARG A 72 27.58 29.13 -5.80
C ARG A 72 26.13 28.71 -5.99
N ALA A 73 25.17 29.59 -5.72
CA ALA A 73 23.75 29.34 -5.97
C ALA A 73 23.48 28.97 -7.45
N ALA A 74 24.14 29.66 -8.40
CA ALA A 74 24.01 29.38 -9.83
C ALA A 74 24.63 28.02 -10.23
N LEU A 75 25.78 27.65 -9.64
CA LEU A 75 26.42 26.35 -9.85
C LEU A 75 25.61 25.19 -9.26
N VAL A 76 24.98 25.39 -8.09
CA VAL A 76 24.09 24.40 -7.46
C VAL A 76 22.82 24.21 -8.29
N GLU A 77 22.20 25.29 -8.77
CA GLU A 77 21.06 25.24 -9.68
C GLU A 77 21.44 24.53 -11.00
N GLN A 78 22.62 24.84 -11.58
CA GLN A 78 23.11 24.15 -12.77
C GLN A 78 23.36 22.66 -12.53
N GLN A 79 23.88 22.27 -11.36
CA GLN A 79 24.03 20.87 -10.97
C GLN A 79 22.67 20.18 -10.83
N HIS A 80 21.70 20.83 -10.18
CA HIS A 80 20.35 20.30 -10.03
C HIS A 80 19.68 20.09 -11.40
N GLN A 81 19.76 21.07 -12.30
CA GLN A 81 19.26 20.93 -13.67
C GLN A 81 19.92 19.78 -14.43
N ARG A 82 21.24 19.59 -14.32
CA ARG A 82 21.94 18.44 -14.92
C ARG A 82 21.47 17.11 -14.32
N MET A 83 21.24 17.05 -13.01
CA MET A 83 20.74 15.85 -12.33
C MET A 83 19.32 15.50 -12.83
N MET A 84 18.42 16.48 -12.91
CA MET A 84 17.07 16.29 -13.43
C MET A 84 17.08 15.86 -14.91
N GLN A 85 17.96 16.45 -15.73
CA GLN A 85 18.15 16.03 -17.13
C GLN A 85 18.71 14.61 -17.26
N GLN A 86 19.60 14.18 -16.37
CA GLN A 86 20.09 12.79 -16.38
C GLN A 86 18.98 11.82 -15.97
N MET A 87 18.22 12.14 -14.90
CA MET A 87 17.08 11.33 -14.46
C MET A 87 16.00 11.22 -15.55
N GLN A 88 15.72 12.31 -16.27
CA GLN A 88 14.84 12.33 -17.44
C GLN A 88 15.35 11.37 -18.55
N LYS A 89 16.65 11.42 -18.88
CA LYS A 89 17.27 10.51 -19.85
C LYS A 89 17.25 9.05 -19.39
N ASP A 90 17.47 8.79 -18.11
CA ASP A 90 17.44 7.44 -17.56
C ASP A 90 16.02 6.86 -17.60
N MET A 91 14.98 7.69 -17.37
CA MET A 91 13.58 7.33 -17.61
C MET A 91 13.29 7.07 -19.10
N GLU A 92 13.75 7.94 -20.00
CA GLU A 92 13.55 7.80 -21.44
C GLU A 92 14.28 6.56 -22.01
N HIS A 93 15.48 6.24 -21.50
CA HIS A 93 16.26 5.06 -21.87
C HIS A 93 15.68 3.74 -21.34
N LYS A 94 14.97 3.75 -20.21
CA LYS A 94 14.18 2.59 -19.76
C LYS A 94 12.96 2.31 -20.63
N GLY A 95 12.51 3.29 -21.42
CA GLY A 95 11.35 3.17 -22.29
C GLY A 95 10.05 2.99 -21.53
N ALA A 96 8.96 2.76 -22.26
CA ALA A 96 7.70 2.32 -21.66
C ALA A 96 7.77 0.81 -21.37
N ASP A 97 8.57 0.40 -20.38
CA ASP A 97 8.56 -1.00 -19.94
C ASP A 97 7.20 -1.31 -19.31
N THR A 98 6.47 -2.22 -19.94
CA THR A 98 5.10 -2.62 -19.55
C THR A 98 5.10 -3.77 -18.55
N GLY A 99 6.27 -4.23 -18.13
CA GLY A 99 6.42 -5.22 -17.07
C GLY A 99 5.91 -4.70 -15.72
N ALA A 100 5.00 -5.44 -15.09
CA ALA A 100 4.34 -5.09 -13.82
C ALA A 100 5.28 -4.98 -12.59
N PHE A 101 6.61 -5.01 -12.78
CA PHE A 101 7.62 -5.04 -11.72
C PHE A 101 8.84 -4.11 -11.95
N ASP A 102 8.98 -3.39 -13.07
CA ASP A 102 10.18 -2.53 -13.32
C ASP A 102 10.32 -1.39 -12.29
N SER A 103 9.19 -0.83 -11.85
CA SER A 103 9.13 0.21 -10.80
C SER A 103 9.74 -0.24 -9.46
N MET A 104 9.87 -1.54 -9.21
CA MET A 104 10.41 -2.08 -7.96
C MET A 104 11.89 -1.70 -7.73
N SER A 105 12.65 -1.47 -8.81
CA SER A 105 14.02 -0.93 -8.73
C SER A 105 14.06 0.53 -8.25
N MET A 106 13.12 1.35 -8.72
CA MET A 106 13.03 2.78 -8.39
C MET A 106 12.49 3.00 -6.97
N ILE A 107 11.54 2.16 -6.53
CA ILE A 107 10.96 2.16 -5.18
C ILE A 107 12.03 2.02 -4.08
N HIS A 108 13.09 1.24 -4.33
CA HIS A 108 14.20 1.07 -3.39
C HIS A 108 15.26 2.18 -3.46
N GLN A 109 15.41 2.84 -4.62
CA GLN A 109 16.41 3.89 -4.85
C GLN A 109 16.00 5.24 -4.25
N TYR A 110 14.72 5.60 -4.32
CA TYR A 110 14.20 6.92 -3.95
C TYR A 110 13.49 6.98 -2.58
N GLY A 111 13.47 5.86 -1.86
CA GLY A 111 12.87 5.75 -0.53
C GLY A 111 11.35 5.54 -0.58
N GLY A 112 10.87 4.60 0.24
CA GLY A 112 9.44 4.33 0.40
C GLY A 112 8.71 5.47 1.10
N GLY A 113 8.23 6.44 0.33
CA GLY A 113 7.16 7.33 0.79
C GLY A 113 5.88 6.55 1.14
N PRO A 114 4.90 7.16 1.83
CA PRO A 114 3.67 6.50 2.30
C PRO A 114 2.75 5.95 1.19
N GLU A 115 3.16 6.12 -0.06
CA GLU A 115 2.47 5.74 -1.30
C GLU A 115 3.00 4.41 -1.87
N ASN A 116 4.18 3.95 -1.44
CA ASN A 116 4.80 2.69 -1.88
C ASN A 116 4.23 1.48 -1.12
N GLY A 117 2.91 1.30 -1.21
CA GLY A 117 2.13 0.22 -0.57
C GLY A 117 2.34 -1.19 -1.14
N LEU A 118 3.57 -1.53 -1.58
CA LEU A 118 3.90 -2.85 -2.12
C LEU A 118 4.56 -3.79 -1.09
N LEU A 119 5.21 -3.25 -0.04
CA LEU A 119 6.00 -4.05 0.92
C LEU A 119 5.85 -3.64 2.40
N ALA A 120 5.09 -2.59 2.71
CA ALA A 120 4.80 -2.19 4.09
C ALA A 120 3.32 -1.83 4.24
N SER A 121 2.68 -2.34 5.29
CA SER A 121 1.34 -1.92 5.68
C SER A 121 1.38 -0.48 6.20
N ASN A 122 0.48 0.36 5.69
CA ASN A 122 0.29 1.71 6.23
C ASN A 122 -0.31 1.58 7.64
N SER A 123 0.44 1.97 8.68
CA SER A 123 0.02 1.81 10.08
C SER A 123 -1.21 2.65 10.48
N GLY A 124 -1.67 3.56 9.63
CA GLY A 124 -2.90 4.34 9.82
C GLY A 124 -4.14 3.78 9.11
N VAL A 125 -4.03 2.65 8.40
CA VAL A 125 -5.13 2.03 7.64
C VAL A 125 -5.16 0.54 7.94
N GLU A 126 -6.36 -0.01 8.20
CA GLU A 126 -6.53 -1.45 8.37
C GLU A 126 -6.06 -2.18 7.09
N PRO A 127 -5.05 -3.08 7.17
CA PRO A 127 -4.45 -3.68 5.97
C PRO A 127 -5.37 -4.68 5.29
N VAL A 128 -6.44 -5.10 5.97
CA VAL A 128 -7.45 -6.01 5.44
C VAL A 128 -8.43 -5.23 4.57
N SER A 129 -8.39 -5.46 3.26
CA SER A 129 -9.40 -4.93 2.36
C SER A 129 -10.79 -5.49 2.73
N MET A 130 -11.67 -4.63 3.24
CA MET A 130 -13.07 -4.96 3.55
C MET A 130 -13.88 -5.36 2.29
N THR A 131 -13.36 -5.08 1.10
CA THR A 131 -13.91 -5.54 -0.18
C THR A 131 -13.50 -6.99 -0.52
N GLY A 132 -12.56 -7.55 0.24
CA GLY A 132 -11.92 -8.83 -0.02
C GLY A 132 -10.86 -8.74 -1.13
N GLY A 133 -9.71 -9.36 -0.90
CA GLY A 133 -8.75 -9.64 -1.97
C GLY A 133 -9.33 -10.67 -2.93
N LEU A 134 -10.03 -10.21 -3.97
CA LEU A 134 -10.65 -11.10 -4.97
C LEU A 134 -9.56 -11.77 -5.81
N CYS A 135 -9.13 -12.95 -5.38
CA CYS A 135 -8.27 -13.83 -6.17
C CYS A 135 -8.84 -14.01 -7.59
N PRO A 136 -7.99 -13.96 -8.65
CA PRO A 136 -8.46 -14.24 -9.99
C PRO A 136 -8.98 -15.69 -10.06
N LYS A 137 -10.08 -15.91 -10.79
CA LYS A 137 -10.77 -17.22 -10.85
C LYS A 137 -9.90 -18.38 -11.38
N THR A 138 -8.73 -18.07 -11.94
CA THR A 138 -7.74 -19.01 -12.48
C THR A 138 -6.61 -19.34 -11.50
N ALA A 139 -6.52 -18.66 -10.35
CA ALA A 139 -5.49 -18.94 -9.34
C ALA A 139 -5.73 -20.29 -8.63
N PRO A 140 -4.68 -21.09 -8.37
CA PRO A 140 -4.78 -22.23 -7.47
C PRO A 140 -5.16 -21.77 -6.06
N VAL A 141 -6.24 -22.31 -5.50
CA VAL A 141 -6.71 -21.94 -4.14
C VAL A 141 -6.15 -22.90 -3.10
N ARG A 142 -5.41 -22.36 -2.12
CA ARG A 142 -4.97 -23.05 -0.91
C ARG A 142 -5.84 -22.59 0.26
N ASN A 143 -6.57 -23.52 0.86
CA ASN A 143 -7.38 -23.24 2.04
C ASN A 143 -6.56 -23.60 3.30
N TYR A 144 -6.49 -22.68 4.26
CA TYR A 144 -5.91 -22.93 5.57
C TYR A 144 -6.96 -22.65 6.64
N ASP A 145 -7.11 -23.60 7.56
CA ASP A 145 -7.97 -23.47 8.73
C ASP A 145 -7.08 -23.15 9.93
N VAL A 146 -7.19 -21.92 10.45
CA VAL A 146 -6.28 -21.39 11.47
C VAL A 146 -7.08 -21.02 12.70
N SER A 147 -6.71 -21.58 13.85
CA SER A 147 -7.23 -21.20 15.16
C SER A 147 -6.20 -20.37 15.92
N ALA A 148 -6.66 -19.29 16.57
CA ALA A 148 -5.94 -18.69 17.68
C ALA A 148 -6.30 -19.44 18.97
N ILE A 149 -5.29 -19.96 19.66
CA ILE A 149 -5.42 -20.78 20.87
C ILE A 149 -4.54 -20.22 22.01
N ASN A 150 -4.96 -20.41 23.26
CA ASN A 150 -4.09 -20.33 24.42
C ASN A 150 -3.21 -21.59 24.49
N VAL A 151 -1.90 -21.42 24.73
CA VAL A 151 -0.93 -22.52 24.82
C VAL A 151 0.17 -22.23 25.84
N GLU A 152 0.64 -23.25 26.55
CA GLU A 152 1.83 -23.21 27.41
C GLU A 152 3.11 -23.28 26.56
N ILE A 153 3.64 -22.12 26.18
CA ILE A 153 4.86 -22.02 25.35
C ILE A 153 6.07 -22.37 26.20
N SER A 154 6.71 -23.51 25.92
CA SER A 154 7.99 -23.90 26.54
C SER A 154 9.14 -23.12 25.92
N LEU A 155 9.94 -22.45 26.75
CA LEU A 155 10.99 -21.50 26.35
C LEU A 155 12.35 -22.16 26.11
N ASN A 156 12.63 -23.26 26.81
CA ASN A 156 13.91 -23.95 26.78
C ASN A 156 13.79 -25.44 27.18
N GLN A 157 14.91 -26.17 27.06
CA GLN A 157 14.99 -27.59 27.41
C GLN A 157 14.87 -27.90 28.93
N TRP A 158 14.84 -26.88 29.79
CA TRP A 158 14.59 -27.02 31.24
C TRP A 158 13.12 -26.86 31.60
N LEU A 159 12.24 -26.75 30.59
CA LEU A 159 10.78 -26.66 30.72
C LEU A 159 10.29 -25.38 31.42
N ASP A 160 11.10 -24.33 31.46
CA ASP A 160 10.60 -22.97 31.71
C ASP A 160 9.53 -22.66 30.66
N TYR A 161 8.38 -22.15 31.08
CA TYR A 161 7.26 -21.91 30.18
C TYR A 161 6.54 -20.59 30.47
N TYR A 162 5.78 -20.11 29.48
CA TYR A 162 4.92 -18.94 29.59
C TYR A 162 3.55 -19.22 28.96
N PRO A 163 2.42 -18.94 29.65
CA PRO A 163 1.09 -19.04 29.06
C PRO A 163 0.93 -17.94 28.01
N GLY A 164 0.79 -18.32 26.75
CA GLY A 164 0.77 -17.39 25.62
C GLY A 164 -0.33 -17.71 24.60
N TYR A 165 -0.28 -16.98 23.50
CA TYR A 165 -1.22 -17.11 22.39
C TYR A 165 -0.48 -17.65 21.16
N MET A 166 -1.13 -18.52 20.42
CA MET A 166 -0.58 -19.17 19.23
C MET A 166 -1.61 -19.23 18.12
N TYR A 167 -1.18 -18.91 16.89
CA TYR A 167 -1.88 -19.34 15.69
C TYR A 167 -1.42 -20.76 15.35
N ALA A 168 -2.38 -21.67 15.20
CA ALA A 168 -2.14 -23.06 14.82
C ALA A 168 -3.08 -23.48 13.70
N LEU A 169 -2.68 -24.47 12.90
CA LEU A 169 -3.64 -25.14 12.00
C LEU A 169 -4.62 -25.95 12.85
N THR A 170 -5.92 -25.83 12.58
CA THR A 170 -6.99 -26.43 13.40
C THR A 170 -6.86 -27.96 13.50
N GLU A 171 -6.35 -28.61 12.45
CA GLU A 171 -6.05 -30.06 12.40
C GLU A 171 -4.89 -30.52 13.32
N ASN A 172 -4.07 -29.60 13.84
CA ASN A 172 -2.90 -29.91 14.66
C ASN A 172 -3.09 -29.52 16.14
N ILE A 173 -4.25 -28.98 16.53
CA ILE A 173 -4.52 -28.57 17.93
C ILE A 173 -4.39 -29.75 18.90
N GLU A 174 -4.89 -30.93 18.54
CA GLU A 174 -4.78 -32.13 19.41
C GLU A 174 -3.32 -32.48 19.70
N LYS A 175 -2.44 -32.39 18.69
CA LYS A 175 -1.00 -32.65 18.83
C LYS A 175 -0.28 -31.59 19.68
N ILE A 176 -0.75 -30.34 19.62
CA ILE A 176 -0.29 -29.26 20.51
C ILE A 176 -0.67 -29.58 21.95
N ARG A 177 -1.92 -30.01 22.21
CA ARG A 177 -2.35 -30.42 23.56
C ARG A 177 -1.60 -31.65 24.08
N GLU A 178 -1.24 -32.59 23.20
CA GLU A 178 -0.36 -33.73 23.55
C GLU A 178 1.06 -33.28 23.94
N GLU A 179 1.65 -32.30 23.23
CA GLU A 179 2.96 -31.73 23.60
C GLU A 179 2.91 -30.95 24.92
N GLU A 180 1.86 -30.15 25.17
CA GLU A 180 1.65 -29.49 26.45
C GLU A 180 1.56 -30.49 27.60
N ALA A 181 0.75 -31.55 27.45
CA ALA A 181 0.63 -32.61 28.44
C ALA A 181 1.97 -33.33 28.69
N LYS A 182 2.77 -33.56 27.64
CA LYS A 182 4.11 -34.13 27.77
C LYS A 182 5.06 -33.20 28.52
N ASN A 183 5.04 -31.89 28.20
CA ASN A 183 5.87 -30.88 28.86
C ASN A 183 5.48 -30.71 30.34
N ALA A 184 4.18 -30.78 30.67
CA ALA A 184 3.68 -30.74 32.03
C ALA A 184 4.11 -31.99 32.83
N ALA A 185 4.00 -33.20 32.25
CA ALA A 185 4.46 -34.43 32.90
C ALA A 185 6.00 -34.44 33.14
N ALA A 186 6.78 -33.90 32.21
CA ALA A 186 8.23 -33.81 32.36
C ALA A 186 8.65 -32.78 33.44
N ARG A 187 7.87 -31.71 33.67
CA ARG A 187 8.11 -30.73 34.75
C ARG A 187 8.04 -31.35 36.15
N GLU A 188 7.12 -32.29 36.36
CA GLU A 188 6.93 -33.01 37.64
C GLU A 188 8.02 -34.07 37.90
N THR A 189 8.92 -34.33 36.94
CA THR A 189 9.96 -35.35 37.08
C THR A 189 11.19 -34.77 37.81
N GLU A 190 11.49 -35.32 38.99
CA GLU A 190 12.63 -34.90 39.81
C GLU A 190 13.96 -34.92 39.01
N GLY A 191 14.70 -33.80 39.09
CA GLY A 191 16.00 -33.65 38.44
C GLY A 191 15.97 -33.07 37.02
N HIS A 192 14.78 -32.80 36.43
CA HIS A 192 14.61 -32.12 35.14
C HIS A 192 15.48 -32.66 33.99
N ALA A 193 15.65 -33.98 33.95
CA ALA A 193 16.49 -34.67 32.96
C ALA A 193 15.76 -35.00 31.65
N ASP A 194 14.41 -34.96 31.65
CA ASP A 194 13.58 -35.10 30.45
C ASP A 194 13.26 -33.69 29.89
N PRO A 195 13.68 -33.34 28.66
CA PRO A 195 13.32 -32.09 28.01
C PRO A 195 11.88 -32.08 27.45
N GLY A 196 11.09 -33.12 27.69
CA GLY A 196 9.69 -33.19 27.28
C GLY A 196 9.55 -33.28 25.75
N ALA A 197 8.77 -32.40 25.16
CA ALA A 197 8.64 -32.25 23.71
C ALA A 197 9.75 -31.39 23.08
N VAL A 198 10.50 -30.62 23.88
CA VAL A 198 11.52 -29.69 23.40
C VAL A 198 12.72 -30.45 22.81
N LYS A 199 13.04 -30.17 21.55
CA LYS A 199 14.21 -30.75 20.85
C LYS A 199 15.14 -29.63 20.40
N ASN A 200 16.45 -29.89 20.45
CA ASN A 200 17.45 -28.94 20.02
C ASN A 200 17.50 -28.84 18.48
N GLY A 201 17.22 -27.64 17.96
CA GLY A 201 17.14 -27.34 16.53
C GLY A 201 15.71 -27.27 15.99
N ILE A 202 15.54 -26.90 14.71
CA ILE A 202 14.24 -26.87 14.05
C ILE A 202 13.87 -28.31 13.66
N GLN A 203 13.23 -29.04 14.57
CA GLN A 203 12.79 -30.42 14.35
C GLN A 203 11.45 -30.70 15.02
N ASP A 204 10.45 -30.96 14.19
CA ASP A 204 9.18 -31.64 14.48
C ASP A 204 8.62 -31.39 15.90
N GLN A 205 8.35 -30.12 16.20
CA GLN A 205 7.60 -29.65 17.37
C GLN A 205 6.30 -29.02 16.87
N TRP A 206 5.20 -29.22 17.58
CA TRP A 206 3.90 -28.61 17.28
C TRP A 206 3.75 -27.24 17.94
N ILE A 207 4.34 -27.05 19.14
CA ILE A 207 4.45 -25.74 19.80
C ILE A 207 5.57 -24.91 19.14
N GLN A 208 5.29 -24.37 17.95
CA GLN A 208 6.20 -23.49 17.21
C GLN A 208 5.44 -22.44 16.38
N PRO A 209 6.09 -21.36 15.89
CA PRO A 209 5.43 -20.38 15.03
C PRO A 209 4.82 -21.01 13.76
N LEU A 210 3.57 -20.66 13.46
CA LEU A 210 2.90 -21.11 12.24
C LEU A 210 3.51 -20.45 10.99
N VAL A 211 4.02 -21.27 10.08
CA VAL A 211 4.56 -20.84 8.79
C VAL A 211 3.64 -21.30 7.66
N ILE A 212 2.98 -20.35 7.01
CA ILE A 212 2.19 -20.59 5.78
C ILE A 212 3.00 -20.10 4.57
N ARG A 213 3.09 -20.92 3.53
CA ARG A 213 3.78 -20.59 2.27
C ARG A 213 2.80 -20.61 1.10
N GLY A 214 2.69 -19.48 0.40
CA GLY A 214 2.13 -19.41 -0.97
C GLY A 214 3.22 -19.18 -2.01
N ASN A 215 2.94 -19.54 -3.25
CA ASN A 215 3.74 -19.09 -4.41
C ASN A 215 3.09 -17.85 -5.04
N GLN A 216 3.83 -17.13 -5.88
CA GLN A 216 3.25 -16.04 -6.67
C GLN A 216 2.11 -16.58 -7.54
N GLY A 217 0.93 -15.96 -7.43
CA GLY A 217 -0.28 -16.39 -8.15
C GLY A 217 -1.12 -17.47 -7.44
N ASP A 218 -0.68 -18.03 -6.31
CA ASP A 218 -1.55 -18.83 -5.44
C ASP A 218 -2.54 -17.91 -4.70
N CYS A 219 -3.79 -18.35 -4.60
CA CYS A 219 -4.81 -17.73 -3.75
C CYS A 219 -4.81 -18.39 -2.39
N ILE A 220 -4.39 -17.68 -1.34
CA ILE A 220 -4.48 -18.17 0.04
C ILE A 220 -5.84 -17.74 0.62
N LYS A 221 -6.65 -18.72 1.02
CA LYS A 221 -7.89 -18.49 1.77
C LYS A 221 -7.72 -19.00 3.19
N VAL A 222 -7.61 -18.07 4.15
CA VAL A 222 -7.55 -18.41 5.57
C VAL A 222 -8.96 -18.34 6.16
N THR A 223 -9.36 -19.36 6.91
CA THR A 223 -10.53 -19.31 7.79
C THR A 223 -10.01 -19.19 9.22
N LEU A 224 -10.06 -17.97 9.77
CA LEU A 224 -9.65 -17.70 11.14
C LEU A 224 -10.76 -18.11 12.12
N ARG A 225 -10.40 -18.86 13.16
CA ARG A 225 -11.24 -19.16 14.32
C ARG A 225 -10.60 -18.57 15.57
N ASN A 226 -11.37 -17.80 16.33
CA ASN A 226 -10.99 -17.42 17.67
C ASN A 226 -11.38 -18.56 18.63
N GLN A 227 -10.39 -19.14 19.31
CA GLN A 227 -10.58 -20.14 20.37
C GLN A 227 -9.85 -19.70 21.66
N LEU A 228 -9.73 -18.38 21.88
CA LEU A 228 -9.15 -17.82 23.08
C LEU A 228 -10.15 -17.84 24.25
N GLU A 229 -9.67 -18.28 25.42
CA GLU A 229 -10.50 -18.51 26.62
C GLU A 229 -11.10 -17.23 27.20
N PHE A 230 -10.41 -16.09 27.04
CA PHE A 230 -10.80 -14.80 27.63
C PHE A 230 -11.56 -13.88 26.66
N GLY A 231 -11.90 -14.37 25.47
CA GLY A 231 -12.69 -13.63 24.49
C GLY A 231 -11.96 -12.42 23.89
N GLU A 232 -10.63 -12.41 23.88
CA GLU A 232 -9.83 -11.35 23.27
C GLU A 232 -10.08 -11.27 21.75
N GLU A 233 -9.98 -10.07 21.17
CA GLU A 233 -10.12 -9.88 19.73
C GLU A 233 -8.88 -10.37 18.98
N VAL A 234 -9.08 -10.97 17.80
CA VAL A 234 -8.03 -11.66 17.03
C VAL A 234 -8.14 -11.28 15.56
N SER A 235 -7.03 -10.88 14.95
CA SER A 235 -6.89 -10.57 13.52
C SER A 235 -5.57 -11.10 12.94
N LEU A 236 -5.54 -11.26 11.62
CA LEU A 236 -4.38 -11.71 10.82
C LEU A 236 -3.94 -10.61 9.84
#